data_AF-A0A259SIT8-F1
#
_entry.id   AF-A0A259SIT8-F1
#
_cell.length_a   1.000
_cell.length_b   1.000
_cell.length_c   1.000
_cell.angle_alpha   90.00
_cell.angle_beta   90.00
_cell.angle_gamma   90.00
#
_symmetry.space_group_name_H-M   'P 1'
#
loop_
_entity.id
_entity.type
_entity.pdbx_description
1 polymer ?
#
loop_
_entity_poly.entity_id
_entity_poly.type
_entity_poly.pdbx_seq_one_letter_code
_entity_poly.pdbx_strand_id
1 'polypeptide(L)'
;MDPVETIVLPAAAATPPRGSLPLLAAIVPVVSGVVLFAVTGSPVSLCFAALGPVMILGSFLDGARQRRRAARVARADETRAWAQVERVVAEHEEAERGHRLRATPDVVACLADPPTRPVALAETTEVAVGRGEGLSSLRFSGAGERADAFRARHRSLPGVPVPVRLSDGLCIRGPAPIAVAV
;
A
#
# COMPACT_ATOMS: atom_id res chain seq x y z
N MET A 1 -12.71 2.16 -23.60
CA MET A 1 -11.48 2.47 -22.84
C MET A 1 -11.95 2.56 -21.40
N ASP A 2 -11.91 1.45 -20.67
CA ASP A 2 -12.42 1.42 -19.30
C ASP A 2 -11.61 2.41 -18.45
N PRO A 3 -12.26 3.18 -17.56
CA PRO A 3 -11.57 4.15 -16.74
C PRO A 3 -10.47 3.43 -15.98
N VAL A 4 -9.24 3.91 -16.11
CA VAL A 4 -8.08 3.32 -15.43
C VAL A 4 -8.28 3.55 -13.93
N GLU A 5 -8.88 2.56 -13.27
CA GLU A 5 -9.17 2.61 -11.85
C GLU A 5 -7.83 2.76 -11.11
N THR A 6 -7.68 3.93 -10.48
CA THR A 6 -6.44 4.28 -9.80
C THR A 6 -6.57 3.86 -8.35
N ILE A 7 -5.78 2.87 -7.95
CA ILE A 7 -5.75 2.35 -6.60
C ILE A 7 -4.98 3.32 -5.71
N VAL A 8 -5.65 3.83 -4.67
CA VAL A 8 -5.02 4.75 -3.70
C VAL A 8 -4.23 3.94 -2.68
N LEU A 9 -2.92 4.19 -2.61
CA LEU A 9 -2.01 3.57 -1.66
C LEU A 9 -2.10 4.28 -0.30
N PRO A 10 -2.11 3.54 0.81
CA PRO A 10 -2.18 4.12 2.15
C PRO A 10 -0.96 4.99 2.44
N ALA A 11 -1.18 6.15 3.07
CA ALA A 11 -0.11 6.97 3.60
C ALA A 11 0.50 6.33 4.86
N ALA A 12 1.80 6.52 5.05
CA ALA A 12 2.46 6.10 6.28
C ALA A 12 1.83 6.78 7.50
N ALA A 13 1.64 6.06 8.61
CA ALA A 13 1.11 6.64 9.83
C ALA A 13 1.99 7.82 10.27
N ALA A 14 1.40 9.01 10.38
CA ALA A 14 2.13 10.21 10.78
C ALA A 14 2.76 9.97 12.15
N THR A 15 4.09 10.15 12.24
CA THR A 15 4.75 10.16 13.55
C THR A 15 4.24 11.38 14.30
N PRO A 16 3.58 11.20 15.46
CA PRO A 16 3.05 12.35 16.19
C PRO A 16 4.23 13.30 16.48
N PRO A 17 4.06 14.61 16.23
CA PRO A 17 5.14 15.57 16.46
C PRO A 17 5.63 15.37 17.89
N ARG A 18 6.95 15.31 18.03
CA ARG A 18 7.62 15.33 19.33
C ARG A 18 7.13 16.59 20.01
N GLY A 19 6.15 16.46 20.91
CA GLY A 19 5.76 17.57 21.75
C GLY A 19 7.03 17.94 22.48
N SER A 20 7.59 19.12 22.16
CA SER A 20 8.55 19.74 23.05
C SER A 20 7.84 19.77 24.39
N LEU A 21 8.23 18.88 25.30
CA LEU A 21 7.76 18.95 26.67
C LEU A 21 8.05 20.38 27.08
N PRO A 22 7.04 21.20 27.38
CA PRO A 22 7.29 22.56 27.78
C PRO A 22 7.72 22.46 29.24
N LEU A 23 8.92 21.90 29.44
CA LEU A 23 9.60 21.78 30.73
C LEU A 23 9.63 23.16 31.38
N LEU A 24 9.81 24.22 30.58
CA LEU A 24 9.65 25.60 31.03
C LEU A 24 8.24 25.92 31.55
N ALA A 25 7.16 25.50 30.86
CA ALA A 25 5.79 25.75 31.32
C ALA A 25 5.41 24.91 32.56
N ALA A 26 6.09 23.78 32.79
CA ALA A 26 5.93 22.97 34.00
C ALA A 26 6.69 23.53 35.21
N ILE A 27 7.81 24.22 34.99
CA ILE A 27 8.66 24.80 36.06
C ILE A 27 8.08 26.11 36.60
N VAL A 28 7.46 26.93 35.75
CA VAL A 28 6.94 28.25 36.11
C VAL A 28 5.95 28.22 37.29
N PRO A 29 4.92 27.35 37.33
CA PRO A 29 3.98 27.30 38.46
C PRO A 29 4.62 26.80 39.76
N VAL A 30 5.59 25.88 39.66
CA VAL A 30 6.31 25.33 40.82
C VAL A 30 7.15 26.41 41.50
N VAL A 31 7.90 27.19 40.71
CA VAL A 31 8.69 28.32 41.22
C VAL A 31 7.77 29.40 41.80
N SER A 32 6.65 29.70 41.14
CA SER A 32 5.67 30.68 41.61
C SER A 32 5.06 30.30 42.97
N GLY A 33 4.72 29.03 43.17
CA GLY A 33 4.18 28.53 44.44
C GLY A 33 5.19 28.54 45.59
N VAL A 34 6.45 28.22 45.32
CA VAL A 34 7.55 28.28 46.30
C VAL A 34 7.84 29.73 46.73
N VAL A 35 7.85 30.66 45.77
CA VAL A 35 8.05 32.09 46.05
C VAL A 35 6.89 32.67 46.87
N LEU A 36 5.64 32.32 46.54
CA LEU A 36 4.47 32.83 47.25
C LEU A 36 4.37 32.30 48.69
N PHE A 37 4.79 31.04 48.93
CA PHE A 37 4.91 30.46 50.28
C PHE A 37 5.95 31.19 51.11
N ALA A 38 7.11 31.48 50.52
CA ALA A 38 8.20 32.19 51.18
C ALA A 38 7.81 33.63 51.59
N VAL A 39 6.88 34.26 50.86
CA VAL A 39 6.44 35.65 51.12
C VAL A 39 5.26 35.75 52.10
N THR A 40 4.34 34.78 52.12
CA THR A 40 3.02 34.97 52.79
C THR A 40 2.83 34.20 54.10
N GLY A 41 3.56 33.09 54.33
CA GLY A 41 3.49 32.32 55.59
C GLY A 41 2.15 31.63 55.92
N SER A 42 1.15 31.69 55.04
CA SER A 42 -0.18 31.10 55.27
C SER A 42 -0.38 29.79 54.46
N PRO A 43 -0.73 28.66 55.12
CA PRO A 43 -0.87 27.35 54.47
C PRO A 43 -2.01 27.26 53.44
N VAL A 44 -3.00 28.16 53.51
CA VAL A 44 -4.18 28.14 52.61
C VAL A 44 -3.84 28.64 51.20
N SER A 45 -2.85 29.54 51.05
CA SER A 45 -2.42 30.05 49.74
C SER A 45 -1.62 29.03 48.92
N LEU A 46 -0.96 28.05 49.58
CA LEU A 46 -0.26 26.96 48.88
C LEU A 46 -1.22 26.01 48.16
N CYS A 47 -2.37 25.71 48.76
CA CYS A 47 -3.36 24.83 48.14
C CYS A 47 -3.88 25.39 46.82
N PHE A 48 -4.14 26.70 46.75
CA PHE A 48 -4.58 27.36 45.52
C PHE A 48 -3.45 27.43 44.47
N ALA A 49 -2.21 27.70 44.89
CA ALA A 49 -1.05 27.73 43.99
C ALA A 49 -0.69 26.33 43.45
N ALA A 50 -0.93 25.26 44.22
CA ALA A 50 -0.66 23.88 43.81
C ALA A 50 -1.71 23.29 42.86
N LEU A 51 -2.92 23.86 42.82
CA LEU A 51 -4.04 23.36 42.02
C LEU A 51 -3.79 23.46 40.50
N GLY A 52 -3.18 24.56 40.04
CA GLY A 52 -2.78 24.75 38.65
C GLY A 52 -1.74 23.72 38.14
N PRO A 53 -0.61 23.50 38.83
CA PRO A 53 0.39 22.51 38.42
C PRO A 53 -0.13 21.07 38.48
N VAL A 54 -0.99 20.71 39.44
CA VAL A 54 -1.61 19.37 39.49
C VAL A 54 -2.49 19.12 38.26
N MET A 55 -3.27 20.11 37.83
CA MET A 55 -4.10 20.02 36.63
C MET A 55 -3.24 19.85 35.36
N ILE A 56 -2.17 20.63 35.22
CA ILE A 56 -1.24 20.52 34.07
C ILE A 56 -0.57 19.16 34.03
N LEU A 57 -0.13 18.63 35.18
CA LEU A 57 0.49 17.31 35.26
C LEU A 57 -0.49 16.19 34.88
N GLY A 58 -1.76 16.31 35.31
CA GLY A 58 -2.83 15.40 34.93
C GLY A 58 -3.08 15.39 33.41
N SER A 59 -3.22 16.56 32.79
CA SER A 59 -3.42 16.66 31.34
C SER A 59 -2.22 16.15 30.53
N PHE A 60 -1.00 16.34 31.04
CA PHE A 60 0.20 15.83 30.40
C PHE A 60 0.26 14.30 30.41
N LEU A 61 -0.03 13.68 31.56
CA LEU A 61 -0.01 12.23 31.71
C LEU A 61 -1.10 11.56 30.85
N ASP A 62 -2.29 12.17 30.80
CA ASP A 62 -3.38 11.71 29.94
C ASP A 62 -3.02 11.87 28.46
N GLY A 63 -2.43 13.01 28.09
CA GLY A 63 -1.91 13.23 26.75
C GLY A 63 -0.85 12.20 26.34
N ALA A 64 0.07 11.82 27.22
CA ALA A 64 1.08 10.81 26.95
C ALA A 64 0.46 9.42 26.74
N ARG A 65 -0.52 9.05 27.57
CA ARG A 65 -1.27 7.78 27.45
C ARG A 65 -2.07 7.74 26.14
N GLN A 66 -2.77 8.82 25.82
CA GLN A 66 -3.58 8.93 24.61
C GLN A 66 -2.71 8.90 23.35
N ARG A 67 -1.54 9.56 23.35
CA ARG A 67 -0.56 9.49 22.25
C ARG A 67 -0.07 8.07 22.00
N ARG A 68 0.28 7.32 23.05
CA ARG A 68 0.70 5.91 22.92
C ARG A 68 -0.42 5.02 22.37
N ARG A 69 -1.65 5.23 22.82
CA ARG A 69 -2.82 4.51 22.30
C ARG A 69 -3.10 4.85 20.84
N ALA A 70 -3.10 6.14 20.49
CA ALA A 70 -3.33 6.60 19.13
C ALA A 70 -2.27 6.08 18.16
N ALA A 71 -0.99 6.11 18.54
CA ALA A 71 0.09 5.57 17.71
C ALA A 71 -0.06 4.06 17.47
N ARG A 72 -0.53 3.29 18.46
CA ARG A 72 -0.81 1.86 18.28
C ARG A 72 -1.97 1.63 17.32
N VAL A 73 -3.06 2.39 17.46
CA VAL A 73 -4.23 2.29 16.58
C VAL A 73 -3.86 2.67 15.15
N ALA A 74 -3.16 3.79 14.95
CA ALA A 74 -2.74 4.25 13.63
C ALA A 74 -1.88 3.22 12.88
N ARG A 75 -0.95 2.53 13.56
CA ARG A 75 -0.15 1.45 12.97
C ARG A 75 -0.98 0.23 12.58
N ALA A 76 -1.96 -0.12 13.42
CA ALA A 76 -2.86 -1.23 13.12
C ALA A 76 -3.74 -0.90 11.91
N ASP A 77 -4.25 0.32 11.83
CA ASP A 77 -5.08 0.77 10.72
C ASP A 77 -4.28 0.89 9.42
N GLU A 78 -3.03 1.38 9.48
CA GLU A 78 -2.11 1.36 8.34
C GLU A 78 -1.88 -0.08 7.84
N THR A 79 -1.61 -1.02 8.74
CA THR A 79 -1.38 -2.42 8.37
C THR A 79 -2.62 -3.02 7.69
N ARG A 80 -3.81 -2.75 8.23
CA ARG A 80 -5.09 -3.20 7.64
C ARG A 80 -5.34 -2.57 6.28
N ALA A 81 -5.06 -1.28 6.13
CA ALA A 81 -5.22 -0.57 4.86
C ALA A 81 -4.29 -1.16 3.79
N TRP A 82 -3.04 -1.49 4.13
CA TRP A 82 -2.13 -2.17 3.21
C TRP A 82 -2.60 -3.57 2.84
N ALA A 83 -3.09 -4.34 3.80
CA ALA A 83 -3.65 -5.67 3.52
C ALA A 83 -4.90 -5.59 2.62
N GLN A 84 -5.74 -4.56 2.78
CA GLN A 84 -6.87 -4.30 1.89
C GLN A 84 -6.39 -4.06 0.45
N VAL A 85 -5.40 -3.18 0.28
CA VAL A 85 -4.85 -2.84 -1.03
C VAL A 85 -4.23 -4.06 -1.71
N GLU A 86 -3.47 -4.87 -0.97
CA GLU A 86 -2.86 -6.10 -1.50
C GLU A 86 -3.93 -7.06 -2.08
N ARG A 87 -5.04 -7.25 -1.34
CA ARG A 87 -6.14 -8.12 -1.81
C ARG A 87 -6.78 -7.59 -3.08
N VAL A 88 -7.10 -6.29 -3.11
CA VAL A 88 -7.70 -5.64 -4.28
C VAL A 88 -6.78 -5.79 -5.50
N VAL A 89 -5.48 -5.53 -5.34
CA VAL A 89 -4.49 -5.68 -6.41
C VAL A 89 -4.43 -7.12 -6.92
N ALA A 90 -4.35 -8.11 -6.02
CA ALA A 90 -4.31 -9.52 -6.39
C ALA A 90 -5.57 -9.95 -7.17
N GLU A 91 -6.75 -9.50 -6.75
CA GLU A 91 -8.01 -9.77 -7.44
C GLU A 91 -8.02 -9.18 -8.86
N HIS A 92 -7.57 -7.93 -9.03
CA HIS A 92 -7.47 -7.31 -10.36
C HIS A 92 -6.41 -7.97 -11.24
N GLU A 93 -5.25 -8.33 -10.70
CA GLU A 93 -4.19 -9.02 -11.45
C GLU A 93 -4.65 -10.40 -11.93
N GLU A 94 -5.40 -11.14 -11.10
CA GLU A 94 -5.99 -12.42 -11.49
C GLU A 94 -7.04 -12.23 -12.60
N ALA A 95 -7.92 -11.24 -12.46
CA ALA A 95 -8.92 -10.93 -13.46
C ALA A 95 -8.29 -10.53 -14.81
N GLU A 96 -7.26 -9.68 -14.77
CA GLU A 96 -6.49 -9.26 -15.95
C GLU A 96 -5.76 -10.44 -16.60
N ARG A 97 -5.12 -11.30 -15.80
CA ARG A 97 -4.46 -12.51 -16.32
C ARG A 97 -5.47 -13.42 -17.00
N GLY A 98 -6.61 -13.67 -16.36
CA GLY A 98 -7.70 -14.46 -16.93
C GLY A 98 -8.25 -13.84 -18.22
N HIS A 99 -8.38 -12.52 -18.28
CA HIS A 99 -8.80 -11.81 -19.50
C HIS A 99 -7.79 -12.01 -20.64
N ARG A 100 -6.49 -11.83 -20.40
CA ARG A 100 -5.44 -12.03 -21.42
C ARG A 100 -5.37 -13.48 -21.89
N LEU A 101 -5.49 -14.44 -20.97
CA LEU A 101 -5.53 -15.87 -21.30
C LEU A 101 -6.74 -16.23 -22.17
N ARG A 102 -7.91 -15.62 -21.93
CA ARG A 102 -9.09 -15.83 -22.80
C ARG A 102 -8.96 -15.14 -24.15
N ALA A 103 -8.32 -13.98 -24.20
CA ALA A 103 -8.11 -13.24 -25.45
C ALA A 103 -7.09 -13.94 -26.36
N THR A 104 -6.07 -14.58 -25.78
CA THR A 104 -5.04 -15.34 -26.50
C THR A 104 -4.84 -16.69 -25.80
N PRO A 105 -5.77 -17.65 -26.00
CA PRO A 105 -5.73 -18.94 -25.34
C PRO A 105 -4.54 -19.77 -25.81
N ASP A 106 -4.01 -20.60 -24.90
CA ASP A 106 -3.03 -21.62 -25.25
C ASP A 106 -3.72 -22.88 -25.81
N VAL A 107 -2.92 -23.80 -26.34
CA VAL A 107 -3.43 -25.04 -26.95
C VAL A 107 -4.29 -25.84 -25.97
N VAL A 108 -3.89 -25.92 -24.69
CA VAL A 108 -4.64 -26.67 -23.67
C VAL A 108 -6.01 -26.03 -23.42
N ALA A 109 -6.06 -24.69 -23.33
CA ALA A 109 -7.31 -23.95 -23.20
C ALA A 109 -8.22 -24.13 -24.42
N CYS A 110 -7.67 -24.08 -25.64
CA CYS A 110 -8.43 -24.35 -26.87
C CYS A 110 -8.95 -25.80 -26.96
N LEU A 111 -8.22 -26.77 -26.41
CA LEU A 111 -8.68 -28.16 -26.37
C LEU A 111 -9.80 -28.35 -25.34
N ALA A 112 -9.73 -27.65 -24.21
CA ALA A 112 -10.74 -27.70 -23.16
C ALA A 112 -12.03 -26.96 -23.56
N ASP A 113 -11.92 -25.83 -24.25
CA ASP A 113 -13.03 -25.03 -24.77
C ASP A 113 -12.81 -24.70 -26.26
N PRO A 114 -13.21 -25.60 -27.17
CA PRO A 114 -12.99 -25.43 -28.60
C PRO A 114 -13.67 -24.17 -29.14
N PRO A 115 -12.98 -23.37 -29.97
CA PRO A 115 -13.56 -22.16 -30.54
C PRO A 115 -14.77 -22.51 -31.41
N THR A 116 -15.90 -21.87 -31.12
CA THR A 116 -17.16 -22.09 -31.84
C THR A 116 -17.19 -21.47 -33.24
N ARG A 117 -16.21 -20.61 -33.56
CA ARG A 117 -16.09 -19.95 -34.86
C ARG A 117 -14.72 -20.26 -35.49
N PRO A 118 -14.66 -20.50 -36.80
CA PRO A 118 -13.41 -20.64 -37.50
C PRO A 118 -12.62 -19.33 -37.43
N VAL A 119 -11.37 -19.40 -36.99
CA VAL A 119 -10.46 -18.26 -36.96
C VAL A 119 -9.84 -18.12 -38.34
N ALA A 120 -10.16 -17.02 -39.04
CA ALA A 120 -9.45 -16.67 -40.26
C ALA A 120 -8.04 -16.21 -39.90
N LEU A 121 -7.01 -16.87 -40.45
CA LEU A 121 -5.63 -16.41 -40.31
C LEU A 121 -5.45 -15.15 -41.15
N ALA A 122 -5.16 -14.04 -40.48
CA ALA A 122 -4.87 -12.74 -41.05
C ALA A 122 -3.46 -12.31 -40.64
N GLU A 123 -2.92 -11.28 -41.29
CA GLU A 123 -1.61 -10.71 -40.93
C GLU A 123 -1.59 -10.17 -39.49
N THR A 124 -2.74 -9.82 -38.95
CA THR A 124 -2.91 -9.34 -37.57
C THR A 124 -3.16 -10.46 -36.56
N THR A 125 -3.16 -11.73 -36.99
CA THR A 125 -3.38 -12.85 -36.08
C THR A 125 -2.18 -12.99 -35.15
N GLU A 126 -2.43 -12.84 -33.87
CA GLU A 126 -1.46 -13.04 -32.80
C GLU A 126 -1.60 -14.46 -32.24
N VAL A 127 -0.46 -15.10 -32.00
CA VAL A 127 -0.37 -16.43 -31.39
C VAL A 127 0.47 -16.32 -30.12
N ALA A 128 0.04 -16.96 -29.05
CA ALA A 128 0.82 -17.07 -27.83
C ALA A 128 1.94 -18.09 -28.01
N VAL A 129 3.21 -17.66 -27.91
CA VAL A 129 4.38 -18.57 -27.95
C VAL A 129 4.79 -19.10 -26.57
N GLY A 130 4.13 -18.63 -25.52
CA GLY A 130 4.40 -19.03 -24.15
C GLY A 130 3.77 -18.07 -23.14
N ARG A 131 4.17 -18.25 -21.88
CA ARG A 131 3.79 -17.34 -20.78
C ARG A 131 5.02 -16.60 -20.28
N GLY A 132 4.88 -15.32 -20.01
CA GLY A 132 5.96 -14.45 -19.57
C GLY A 132 5.46 -13.31 -18.69
N GLU A 133 6.25 -12.26 -18.63
CA GLU A 133 5.88 -11.01 -17.99
C GLU A 133 5.24 -10.05 -19.01
N GLY A 134 4.10 -9.48 -18.65
CA GLY A 134 3.51 -8.38 -19.39
C GLY A 134 3.37 -7.15 -18.52
N LEU A 135 3.17 -5.99 -19.14
CA LEU A 135 2.94 -4.75 -18.39
C LEU A 135 1.61 -4.83 -17.63
N SER A 136 1.62 -4.37 -16.37
CA SER A 136 0.40 -4.21 -15.59
C SER A 136 -0.38 -2.98 -16.05
N SER A 137 -1.70 -3.11 -16.17
CA SER A 137 -2.62 -2.01 -16.46
C SER A 137 -2.94 -1.16 -15.23
N LEU A 138 -2.62 -1.67 -14.03
CA LEU A 138 -2.92 -0.99 -12.76
C LEU A 138 -2.20 0.35 -12.66
N ARG A 139 -2.87 1.30 -12.01
CA ARG A 139 -2.31 2.60 -11.65
C ARG A 139 -2.46 2.82 -10.16
N PHE A 140 -1.46 3.45 -9.58
CA PHE A 140 -1.38 3.65 -8.14
C PHE A 140 -1.16 5.12 -7.82
N SER A 141 -1.98 5.67 -6.93
CA SER A 141 -1.83 7.02 -6.39
C SER A 141 -1.32 6.95 -4.95
N GLY A 142 -0.51 7.91 -4.51
CA GLY A 142 0.10 7.93 -3.18
C GLY A 142 1.60 8.23 -3.23
N ALA A 143 2.18 8.56 -2.08
CA ALA A 143 3.60 8.93 -1.96
C ALA A 143 4.25 8.27 -0.74
N GLY A 144 5.57 8.08 -0.82
CA GLY A 144 6.38 7.49 0.23
C GLY A 144 7.08 6.20 -0.22
N GLU A 145 8.18 5.88 0.45
CA GLU A 145 9.08 4.77 0.07
C GLU A 145 8.36 3.43 -0.08
N ARG A 146 7.44 3.11 0.84
CA ARG A 146 6.64 1.87 0.77
C ARG A 146 5.71 1.86 -0.44
N ALA A 147 5.12 3.00 -0.80
CA ALA A 147 4.27 3.13 -1.96
C ALA A 147 5.07 3.04 -3.26
N ASP A 148 6.28 3.59 -3.30
CA ASP A 148 7.20 3.49 -4.44
C ASP A 148 7.66 2.05 -4.66
N ALA A 149 8.05 1.36 -3.60
CA ALA A 149 8.41 -0.06 -3.65
C ALA A 149 7.23 -0.94 -4.11
N PHE A 150 6.02 -0.65 -3.60
CA PHE A 150 4.80 -1.36 -4.02
C PHE A 150 4.54 -1.17 -5.52
N ARG A 151 4.56 0.08 -6.01
CA ARG A 151 4.41 0.38 -7.44
C ARG A 151 5.43 -0.34 -8.32
N ALA A 152 6.69 -0.37 -7.89
CA ALA A 152 7.74 -1.02 -8.66
C ALA A 152 7.48 -2.53 -8.79
N ARG A 153 7.02 -3.20 -7.73
CA ARG A 153 6.71 -4.64 -7.73
C ARG A 153 5.54 -5.00 -8.64
N HIS A 154 4.49 -4.18 -8.68
CA HIS A 154 3.27 -4.44 -9.46
C HIS A 154 3.31 -3.80 -10.87
N ARG A 155 4.51 -3.48 -11.38
CA ARG A 155 4.69 -2.93 -12.74
C ARG A 155 4.55 -4.00 -13.81
N SER A 156 4.97 -5.23 -13.53
CA SER A 156 4.79 -6.39 -14.40
C SER A 156 3.81 -7.39 -13.79
N LEU A 157 3.02 -7.99 -14.67
CA LEU A 157 2.10 -9.07 -14.37
C LEU A 157 2.71 -10.37 -14.92
N PRO A 158 3.10 -11.31 -14.05
CA PRO A 158 3.64 -12.59 -14.50
C PRO A 158 2.53 -13.54 -14.97
N GLY A 159 2.94 -14.51 -15.79
CA GLY A 159 2.09 -15.62 -16.23
C GLY A 159 1.06 -15.25 -17.30
N VAL A 160 1.31 -14.18 -18.04
CA VAL A 160 0.45 -13.74 -19.15
C VAL A 160 0.98 -14.28 -20.49
N PRO A 161 0.11 -14.51 -21.48
CA PRO A 161 0.53 -14.88 -22.83
C PRO A 161 1.53 -13.88 -23.41
N VAL A 162 2.54 -14.38 -24.14
CA VAL A 162 3.43 -13.58 -24.97
C VAL A 162 2.94 -13.67 -26.41
N PRO A 163 2.16 -12.68 -26.88
CA PRO A 163 1.66 -12.69 -28.25
C PRO A 163 2.77 -12.32 -29.23
N VAL A 164 2.85 -13.04 -30.34
CA VAL A 164 3.63 -12.67 -31.52
C VAL A 164 2.73 -12.72 -32.73
N ARG A 165 2.96 -11.84 -33.71
CA ARG A 165 2.18 -11.88 -34.95
C ARG A 165 2.72 -12.99 -35.83
N LEU A 166 1.81 -13.76 -36.42
CA LEU A 166 2.19 -14.79 -37.40
C LEU A 166 2.93 -14.19 -38.61
N SER A 167 2.61 -12.96 -38.98
CA SER A 167 3.22 -12.23 -40.09
C SER A 167 4.69 -11.83 -39.85
N ASP A 168 5.13 -11.74 -38.59
CA ASP A 168 6.52 -11.39 -38.26
C ASP A 168 7.49 -12.56 -38.54
N GLY A 169 6.97 -13.77 -38.73
CA GLY A 169 7.73 -15.00 -38.93
C GLY A 169 8.24 -15.59 -37.60
N LEU A 170 8.01 -16.89 -37.39
CA LEU A 170 8.45 -17.60 -36.19
C LEU A 170 9.50 -18.66 -36.56
N CYS A 171 10.67 -18.58 -35.92
CA CYS A 171 11.72 -19.59 -36.06
C CYS A 171 11.87 -20.37 -34.76
N ILE A 172 11.67 -21.69 -34.82
CA ILE A 172 11.83 -22.58 -33.67
C ILE A 172 13.23 -23.19 -33.76
N ARG A 173 14.08 -22.88 -32.79
CA ARG A 173 15.45 -23.40 -32.70
C ARG A 173 15.63 -24.19 -31.41
N GLY A 174 15.99 -25.46 -31.54
CA GLY A 174 16.28 -26.33 -30.41
C GLY A 174 16.61 -27.75 -30.84
N PRO A 175 16.83 -28.66 -29.89
CA PRO A 175 16.93 -30.08 -30.16
C PRO A 175 15.71 -30.57 -30.94
N ALA A 176 15.93 -31.40 -31.96
CA ALA A 176 14.88 -31.92 -32.85
C ALA A 176 13.59 -32.40 -32.14
N PRO A 177 13.62 -33.17 -31.04
CA PRO A 177 12.38 -33.62 -30.39
C PRO A 177 11.55 -32.46 -29.79
N ILE A 178 12.19 -31.35 -29.40
CA ILE A 178 11.50 -30.17 -28.88
C ILE A 178 10.98 -29.32 -30.03
N ALA A 179 11.81 -29.12 -31.06
CA ALA A 179 11.44 -28.28 -32.20
C ALA A 179 10.27 -28.84 -33.04
N VAL A 180 10.10 -30.17 -33.07
CA VAL A 180 9.00 -30.84 -33.79
C VAL A 180 7.70 -30.90 -32.97
N ALA A 181 7.79 -30.70 -31.65
CA ALA A 181 6.63 -30.77 -30.75
C ALA A 181 5.89 -29.42 -30.57
N VAL A 182 6.39 -28.36 -31.20
CA VAL A 182 5.85 -26.99 -31.19
C VAL A 182 5.13 -26.74 -32.51
#